data_AF-S0FXH9-F1
#
_entry.id   AF-S0FXH9-F1
#
_cell.length_a   1.000
_cell.length_b   1.000
_cell.length_c   1.000
_cell.angle_alpha   90.00
_cell.angle_beta   90.00
_cell.angle_gamma   90.00
#
_symmetry.space_group_name_H-M   'P 1'
#
loop_
_entity.id
_entity.type
_entity.pdbx_description
1 polymer ?
#
loop_
_entity_poly.entity_id
_entity_poly.type
_entity_poly.pdbx_seq_one_letter_code
_entity_poly.pdbx_strand_id
1 'polypeptide(L)'
;MIQWPGVVCVPIPALLWAESISGLSRQTYLEFLEKFFIFLKKVSKKDTRLAFINSDWRDFQHCPADKEEPGQGILVVDYYDIFKKTGWALTHVIQAPLSSERFNAGVVSAMQKKKILGVVSRYVMILR
;
A
#
# COMPACT_ATOMS: atom_id res chain seq x y z
N MET A 1 -16.72 -14.06 -4.74
CA MET A 1 -16.79 -12.89 -3.84
C MET A 1 -16.75 -13.45 -2.42
N ILE A 2 -15.60 -13.42 -1.75
CA ILE A 2 -15.45 -13.99 -0.41
C ILE A 2 -15.75 -12.88 0.59
N GLN A 3 -16.87 -13.01 1.30
CA GLN A 3 -17.33 -12.04 2.30
C GLN A 3 -16.86 -12.54 3.67
N TRP A 4 -15.85 -11.87 4.25
CA TRP A 4 -15.37 -12.20 5.59
C TRP A 4 -16.17 -11.41 6.64
N PRO A 5 -16.84 -12.08 7.60
CA PRO A 5 -17.53 -11.39 8.68
C PRO A 5 -16.50 -10.76 9.63
N GLY A 6 -16.63 -9.45 9.88
CA GLY A 6 -15.81 -8.73 10.87
C GLY A 6 -14.77 -7.75 10.31
N VAL A 7 -14.70 -7.55 8.99
CA VAL A 7 -13.85 -6.48 8.41
C VAL A 7 -14.55 -5.14 8.60
N VAL A 8 -14.12 -4.37 9.59
CA VAL A 8 -14.49 -2.96 9.70
C VAL A 8 -13.67 -2.20 8.65
N CYS A 9 -14.29 -1.87 7.52
CA CYS A 9 -13.80 -0.79 6.66
C CYS A 9 -13.96 0.49 7.48
N VAL A 10 -12.90 0.95 8.14
CA VAL A 10 -12.90 2.26 8.79
C VAL A 10 -12.80 3.29 7.67
N PRO A 11 -13.85 4.10 7.42
CA PRO A 11 -13.71 5.22 6.51
C PRO A 11 -12.62 6.13 7.09
N ILE A 12 -11.57 6.40 6.30
CA ILE A 12 -10.58 7.43 6.64
C ILE A 12 -11.40 8.70 6.90
N PRO A 13 -11.35 9.29 8.10
CA PRO A 13 -12.12 10.49 8.38
C PRO A 13 -11.71 11.54 7.36
N ALA A 14 -12.68 12.04 6.58
CA ALA A 14 -12.53 13.10 5.58
C ALA A 14 -12.17 14.47 6.21
N LEU A 15 -11.60 14.49 7.41
CA LEU A 15 -11.58 15.62 8.33
C LEU A 15 -10.20 16.26 8.53
N LEU A 16 -9.20 15.91 7.71
CA LEU A 16 -7.87 16.54 7.84
C LEU A 16 -7.22 17.02 6.53
N TRP A 17 -7.72 16.66 5.34
CA TRP A 17 -7.04 17.03 4.09
C TRP A 17 -8.06 17.26 2.97
N ALA A 18 -8.12 18.51 2.49
CA ALA A 18 -8.94 18.90 1.34
C ALA A 18 -8.34 18.43 -0.01
N GLU A 19 -7.13 17.88 0.01
CA GLU A 19 -6.40 17.39 -1.15
C GLU A 19 -6.27 15.86 -1.13
N SER A 20 -6.22 15.26 -2.32
CA SER A 20 -6.08 13.81 -2.47
C SER A 20 -4.75 13.32 -1.90
N ILE A 21 -4.78 12.24 -1.12
CA ILE A 21 -3.57 11.56 -0.62
C ILE A 21 -2.64 11.07 -1.74
N SER A 22 -3.15 10.97 -2.98
CA SER A 22 -2.38 10.58 -4.16
C SER A 22 -1.38 11.63 -4.64
N GLY A 23 -1.52 12.89 -4.19
CA GLY A 23 -0.61 13.99 -4.54
C GLY A 23 0.52 14.20 -3.52
N LEU A 24 0.52 13.43 -2.41
CA LEU A 24 1.50 13.59 -1.35
C LEU A 24 2.87 13.09 -1.78
N SER A 25 3.92 13.77 -1.31
CA SER A 25 5.28 13.23 -1.38
C SER A 25 5.37 11.90 -0.64
N ARG A 26 6.33 11.04 -1.01
CA ARG A 26 6.60 9.78 -0.29
C ARG A 26 6.67 9.98 1.22
N GLN A 27 7.45 10.95 1.67
CA GLN A 27 7.65 11.22 3.09
C GLN A 27 6.33 11.59 3.76
N THR A 28 5.61 12.57 3.21
CA THR A 28 4.34 13.05 3.78
C THR A 28 3.29 11.94 3.81
N TYR A 29 3.26 11.08 2.80
CA TYR A 29 2.35 9.93 2.74
C TYR A 29 2.65 8.89 3.85
N LEU A 30 3.92 8.55 4.05
CA LEU A 30 4.31 7.61 5.10
C LEU A 30 4.08 8.17 6.51
N GLU A 31 4.37 9.45 6.72
CA GLU A 31 4.06 10.14 7.98
C GLU A 31 2.55 10.18 8.26
N PHE A 32 1.73 10.39 7.23
CA PHE A 32 0.28 10.31 7.33
C PHE A 32 -0.15 8.90 7.75
N LEU A 33 0.35 7.86 7.08
CA LEU A 33 0.02 6.47 7.42
C LEU A 33 0.41 6.14 8.85
N GLU A 34 1.60 6.54 9.30
CA GLU A 34 2.06 6.31 10.67
C GLU A 34 1.09 6.94 11.68
N LYS A 35 0.74 8.22 11.51
CA LYS A 35 -0.24 8.91 12.37
C LYS A 35 -1.60 8.22 12.35
N PHE A 36 -2.03 7.75 11.18
CA PHE A 36 -3.28 7.02 11.03
C PHE A 36 -3.28 5.68 11.78
N PHE A 37 -2.21 4.89 11.69
CA PHE A 37 -2.11 3.61 12.41
C PHE A 37 -1.99 3.77 13.93
N ILE A 38 -1.33 4.84 14.41
CA ILE A 38 -1.32 5.20 15.84
C ILE A 38 -2.75 5.51 16.31
N PHE A 39 -3.46 6.36 15.56
CA PHE A 39 -4.85 6.68 15.86
C PHE A 39 -5.71 5.42 15.88
N LEU A 40 -5.61 4.57 14.86
CA LEU A 40 -6.35 3.31 14.79
C LEU A 40 -6.06 2.41 15.99
N LYS A 41 -4.80 2.27 16.41
CA LYS A 41 -4.45 1.43 17.57
C LYS A 41 -5.08 1.97 18.86
N LYS A 42 -5.12 3.30 19.01
CA LYS A 42 -5.71 3.97 20.19
C LYS A 42 -7.23 3.78 20.29
N VAL A 43 -7.95 3.81 19.16
CA VAL A 43 -9.42 3.72 19.15
C VAL A 43 -9.95 2.30 19.00
N SER A 44 -9.10 1.34 18.60
CA SER A 44 -9.48 -0.06 18.39
C SER A 44 -9.56 -0.84 19.71
N LYS A 45 -10.43 -1.87 19.75
CA LYS A 45 -10.47 -2.83 20.86
C LYS A 45 -9.20 -3.70 20.85
N LYS A 46 -8.83 -4.26 22.01
CA LYS A 46 -7.60 -5.08 22.17
C LYS A 46 -7.49 -6.26 21.20
N ASP A 47 -8.60 -6.85 20.78
CA ASP A 47 -8.63 -8.00 19.88
C ASP A 47 -9.06 -7.66 18.45
N THR A 48 -9.07 -6.37 18.10
CA THR A 48 -9.36 -5.95 16.72
C THR A 48 -8.30 -6.50 15.77
N ARG A 49 -8.78 -7.10 14.67
CA ARG A 49 -7.94 -7.44 13.53
C ARG A 49 -8.15 -6.41 12.44
N LEU A 50 -7.07 -5.96 11.83
CA LEU A 50 -7.09 -5.00 10.73
C LEU A 50 -6.53 -5.65 9.48
N ALA A 51 -7.29 -5.61 8.39
CA ALA A 51 -6.81 -6.03 7.08
C ALA A 51 -6.41 -4.78 6.28
N PHE A 52 -5.13 -4.67 5.94
CA PHE A 52 -4.59 -3.60 5.12
C PHE A 52 -4.19 -4.15 3.75
N ILE A 53 -4.74 -3.59 2.68
CA ILE A 53 -4.40 -3.97 1.31
C ILE A 53 -3.66 -2.83 0.62
N ASN A 54 -2.46 -3.11 0.12
CA ASN A 54 -1.74 -2.15 -0.71
C ASN A 54 -0.78 -2.84 -1.69
N SER A 55 -0.30 -2.10 -2.69
CA SER A 55 0.75 -2.52 -3.61
C SER A 55 2.00 -1.69 -3.39
N ASP A 56 3.15 -2.20 -3.86
CA ASP A 56 4.33 -1.35 -3.98
C ASP A 56 4.01 -0.18 -4.92
N TRP A 57 4.52 1.00 -4.58
CA TRP A 57 4.49 2.19 -5.41
C TRP A 57 5.89 2.47 -5.96
N ARG A 58 5.98 2.62 -7.29
CA ARG A 58 7.18 3.01 -8.03
C ARG A 58 6.75 3.91 -9.19
N ASP A 59 7.70 4.59 -9.81
CA ASP A 59 7.42 5.35 -11.04
C ASP A 59 7.28 4.41 -12.25
N PHE A 60 6.10 3.79 -12.35
CA PHE A 60 5.76 2.77 -13.35
C PHE A 60 5.65 3.27 -14.79
N GLN A 61 5.70 4.57 -15.02
CA GLN A 61 5.29 5.13 -16.31
C GLN A 61 6.43 5.84 -17.03
N HIS A 62 7.46 6.30 -16.29
CA HIS A 62 8.45 7.21 -16.84
C HIS A 62 9.90 6.78 -16.63
N CYS A 63 10.18 5.91 -15.64
CA CYS A 63 11.56 5.57 -15.28
C CYS A 63 11.93 4.12 -15.61
N PRO A 64 12.99 3.89 -16.42
CA PRO A 64 13.61 2.58 -16.55
C PRO A 64 14.10 2.06 -15.20
N ALA A 65 14.01 0.74 -14.99
CA ALA A 65 14.33 0.08 -13.73
C ALA A 65 15.75 0.35 -13.22
N ASP A 66 16.71 0.49 -14.14
CA ASP A 66 18.12 0.77 -13.88
C ASP A 66 18.40 2.23 -13.52
N LYS A 67 17.40 3.11 -13.72
CA LYS A 67 17.44 4.53 -13.39
C LYS A 67 16.52 4.92 -12.23
N GLU A 68 15.81 3.94 -11.64
CA GLU A 68 14.99 4.19 -10.46
C GLU A 68 15.88 4.56 -9.28
N GLU A 69 15.61 5.71 -8.66
CA GLU A 69 16.24 6.13 -7.41
C GLU A 69 15.82 5.19 -6.27
N PRO A 70 16.74 4.43 -5.63
CA PRO A 70 16.42 3.36 -4.68
C PRO A 70 15.64 3.77 -3.41
N GLY A 71 15.34 5.04 -3.20
CA GLY A 71 14.58 5.55 -2.05
C GLY A 71 13.25 6.23 -2.38
N GLN A 72 12.88 6.33 -3.66
CA GLN A 72 11.63 7.00 -4.07
C GLN A 72 10.42 6.07 -4.05
N GLY A 73 10.62 4.76 -4.17
CA GLY A 73 9.55 3.79 -4.07
C GLY A 73 8.96 3.69 -2.66
N ILE A 74 7.69 3.28 -2.58
CA ILE A 74 7.09 2.82 -1.33
C ILE A 74 6.88 1.33 -1.47
N LEU A 75 7.56 0.56 -0.64
CA LEU A 75 7.54 -0.90 -0.71
C LEU A 75 6.75 -1.48 0.45
N VAL A 76 6.37 -2.76 0.32
CA VAL A 76 5.74 -3.53 1.41
C VAL A 76 6.53 -3.48 2.73
N VAL A 77 7.86 -3.36 2.64
CA VAL A 77 8.75 -3.23 3.81
C VAL A 77 8.56 -1.90 4.55
N ASP A 78 8.26 -0.80 3.84
CA ASP A 78 7.97 0.49 4.47
C ASP A 78 6.68 0.41 5.29
N TYR A 79 5.65 -0.26 4.76
CA TYR A 79 4.39 -0.49 5.48
C TYR A 79 4.62 -1.38 6.71
N TYR A 80 5.40 -2.45 6.56
CA TYR A 80 5.74 -3.33 7.68
C TYR A 80 6.45 -2.57 8.82
N ASP A 81 7.40 -1.70 8.49
CA ASP A 81 8.10 -0.89 9.47
C ASP A 81 7.15 0.06 10.21
N ILE A 82 6.20 0.67 9.50
CA ILE A 82 5.15 1.50 10.12
C ILE A 82 4.31 0.67 11.08
N PHE A 83 3.87 -0.53 10.71
CA PHE A 83 3.07 -1.36 11.61
C PHE A 83 3.81 -1.69 12.90
N LYS A 84 5.09 -2.06 12.78
CA LYS A 84 5.96 -2.35 13.92
C LYS A 84 6.10 -1.14 14.84
N LYS A 85 6.35 0.05 14.27
CA LYS A 85 6.48 1.31 15.04
C LYS A 85 5.19 1.70 15.75
N THR A 86 4.04 1.41 15.15
CA THR A 86 2.72 1.85 15.64
C THR A 86 2.03 0.83 16.56
N GLY A 87 2.74 -0.24 16.95
CA GLY A 87 2.25 -1.24 17.90
C GLY A 87 1.29 -2.26 17.30
N TRP A 88 1.28 -2.41 15.98
CA TRP A 88 0.57 -3.47 15.28
C TRP A 88 1.49 -4.67 15.06
N ALA A 89 1.00 -5.86 15.38
CA ALA A 89 1.66 -7.12 15.08
C ALA A 89 1.16 -7.63 13.73
N LEU A 90 2.06 -7.72 12.74
CA LEU A 90 1.76 -8.40 11.48
C LEU A 90 1.68 -9.91 11.72
N THR A 91 0.55 -10.50 11.33
CA THR A 91 0.28 -11.93 11.54
C THR A 91 0.30 -12.73 10.25
N HIS A 92 -0.19 -12.14 9.15
CA HIS A 92 -0.27 -12.81 7.86
C HIS A 92 0.00 -11.83 6.73
N VAL A 93 0.65 -12.32 5.68
CA VAL A 93 0.80 -11.61 4.40
C VAL A 93 0.25 -12.53 3.32
N ILE A 94 -0.74 -12.05 2.58
CA ILE A 94 -1.35 -12.78 1.48
C ILE A 94 -1.05 -12.00 0.21
N GLN A 95 -0.33 -12.62 -0.72
CA GLN A 95 -0.11 -12.04 -2.04
C GLN A 95 -1.38 -12.17 -2.87
N ALA A 96 -1.87 -11.05 -3.39
CA ALA A 96 -3.04 -10.97 -4.25
C ALA A 96 -2.62 -10.41 -5.62
N PRO A 97 -2.74 -11.17 -6.73
CA PRO A 97 -2.37 -10.67 -8.04
C PRO A 97 -3.21 -9.44 -8.43
N LEU A 98 -2.61 -8.51 -9.17
CA LEU A 98 -3.36 -7.44 -9.82
C LEU A 98 -4.16 -7.99 -11.01
N SER A 99 -5.28 -7.34 -11.33
CA SER A 99 -6.13 -7.76 -12.46
C SER A 99 -5.32 -7.78 -13.75
N SER A 100 -5.47 -8.84 -14.54
CA SER A 100 -4.86 -8.96 -15.87
C SER A 100 -5.34 -7.85 -16.82
N GLU A 101 -6.48 -7.22 -16.56
CA GLU A 101 -6.98 -6.05 -17.31
C GLU A 101 -6.00 -4.87 -17.27
N ARG A 102 -5.19 -4.76 -16.20
CA ARG A 102 -4.16 -3.72 -16.09
C ARG A 102 -2.92 -3.98 -16.96
N PHE A 103 -2.77 -5.19 -17.47
CA PHE A 103 -1.60 -5.65 -18.24
C PHE A 103 -2.01 -6.15 -19.62
N ASN A 104 -2.60 -5.27 -20.44
CA ASN A 104 -2.83 -5.59 -21.84
C ASN A 104 -1.51 -5.70 -22.61
N ALA A 105 -1.53 -6.35 -23.78
CA ALA A 105 -0.33 -6.60 -24.58
C ALA A 105 0.42 -5.30 -24.96
N GLY A 106 -0.30 -4.20 -25.18
CA GLY A 106 0.30 -2.90 -25.48
C GLY A 106 1.09 -2.33 -24.30
N VAL A 107 0.53 -2.42 -23.08
CA VAL A 107 1.20 -1.98 -21.85
C VAL A 107 2.43 -2.84 -21.58
N VAL A 108 2.32 -4.17 -21.70
CA VAL A 108 3.46 -5.08 -21.51
C VAL A 108 4.58 -4.82 -22.53
N SER A 109 4.22 -4.63 -23.81
CA SER A 109 5.20 -4.29 -24.85
C SER A 109 5.89 -2.94 -24.58
N ALA A 110 5.13 -1.92 -24.15
CA ALA A 110 5.69 -0.62 -23.79
C ALA A 110 6.63 -0.72 -22.58
N MET A 111 6.28 -1.51 -21.56
CA MET A 111 7.13 -1.75 -20.40
C MET A 111 8.43 -2.45 -20.80
N GLN A 112 8.37 -3.47 -21.65
CA GLN A 112 9.55 -4.16 -22.18
C GLN A 112 10.45 -3.19 -22.97
N LYS A 113 9.86 -2.39 -23.87
CA LYS A 113 10.60 -1.41 -24.68
C LYS A 113 11.26 -0.33 -23.82
N LYS A 114 10.55 0.16 -22.80
CA LYS A 114 11.05 1.21 -21.89
C LYS A 114 11.87 0.66 -20.71
N LYS A 115 11.99 -0.66 -20.58
CA LYS A 115 12.64 -1.35 -19.46
C LYS A 115 12.09 -0.94 -18.08
N ILE A 116 10.79 -0.75 -17.99
CA ILE A 116 10.12 -0.35 -16.75
C ILE A 116 9.68 -1.61 -15.98
N LEU A 117 9.88 -1.64 -14.66
CA LEU A 117 9.34 -2.67 -13.79
C LEU A 117 7.89 -2.36 -13.48
N GLY A 118 6.96 -3.29 -13.73
CA GLY A 118 5.58 -3.15 -13.30
C GLY A 118 5.33 -3.83 -11.96
N VAL A 119 4.48 -3.23 -11.14
CA VAL A 119 3.96 -3.92 -9.96
C VAL A 119 2.78 -4.77 -10.37
N VAL A 120 2.96 -6.09 -10.21
CA VAL A 120 2.02 -7.13 -10.64
C VAL A 120 1.17 -7.69 -9.48
N SER A 121 1.49 -7.32 -8.24
CA SER A 121 0.86 -7.86 -7.04
C SER A 121 0.49 -6.77 -6.04
N ARG A 122 -0.59 -7.02 -5.31
CA ARG A 122 -0.94 -6.38 -4.05
C ARG A 122 -0.66 -7.35 -2.91
N TYR A 123 -0.56 -6.81 -1.71
CA TYR A 123 -0.42 -7.58 -0.49
C TYR A 123 -1.58 -7.24 0.44
N VAL A 124 -2.25 -8.27 0.95
CA VAL A 124 -3.17 -8.14 2.08
C VAL A 124 -2.38 -8.51 3.33
N MET A 125 -2.21 -7.54 4.20
CA MET A 125 -1.48 -7.65 5.46
C MET A 125 -2.48 -7.65 6.61
N ILE A 126 -2.47 -8.71 7.42
CA ILE A 126 -3.39 -8.88 8.55
C ILE A 126 -2.67 -8.51 9.85
N LEU A 127 -3.17 -7.49 10.53
CA LEU A 127 -2.59 -6.88 11.72
C LEU A 127 -3.43 -7.18 12.97
N ARG A 128 -2.75 -7.26 14.12
CA ARG A 128 -3.35 -7.37 15.46
C ARG A 128 -2.80 -6.32 16.43
#